data_AF-A0A1I7NEV4-F1
#
_entry.id   AF-A0A1I7NEV4-F1
#
_cell.length_a   1.000
_cell.length_b   1.000
_cell.length_c   1.000
_cell.angle_alpha   90.00
_cell.angle_beta   90.00
_cell.angle_gamma   90.00
#
_symmetry.space_group_name_H-M   'P 1'
#
loop_
_entity.id
_entity.type
_entity.pdbx_description
1 polymer ?
#
loop_
_entity_poly.entity_id
_entity_poly.type
_entity_poly.pdbx_seq_one_letter_code
_entity_poly.pdbx_strand_id
1 'polypeptide(L)'
;MSEDFDLFGLPVPEGRGKRGRPAHLVTKENISKVNMLLAFGRTNEEIALALGISEPTLRKNYFHLLSRRLGARLQAEAWLLGKLASEVDAGNVAAMKEVGRRLEKHDLAASHPRAPKAEKLGKKEQALRDAHTPDADTPLGRLMARRQGSIN
;
A
#
# COMPACT_ATOMS: atom_id res chain seq x y z
N MET A 1 11.42 -37.29 -15.16
CA MET A 1 12.37 -36.29 -15.73
C MET A 1 13.59 -36.34 -14.83
N SER A 2 14.75 -36.68 -15.36
CA SER A 2 16.00 -36.76 -14.58
C SER A 2 16.51 -35.35 -14.31
N GLU A 3 16.51 -34.92 -13.05
CA GLU A 3 17.14 -33.66 -12.64
C GLU A 3 18.65 -33.91 -12.52
N ASP A 4 19.45 -33.19 -13.31
CA ASP A 4 20.91 -33.23 -13.21
C ASP A 4 21.34 -32.41 -11.99
N PHE A 5 22.18 -32.99 -11.12
CA PHE A 5 22.70 -32.33 -9.91
C PHE A 5 24.18 -31.96 -10.09
N ASP A 6 24.57 -30.78 -9.60
CA ASP A 6 25.96 -30.33 -9.56
C ASP A 6 26.74 -31.05 -8.44
N LEU A 7 28.06 -30.87 -8.37
CA LEU A 7 28.95 -31.50 -7.37
C LEU A 7 28.56 -31.22 -5.90
N PHE A 8 27.74 -30.19 -5.67
CA PHE A 8 27.22 -29.81 -4.35
C PHE A 8 25.79 -30.30 -4.10
N GLY A 9 25.25 -31.17 -4.95
CA GLY A 9 23.87 -31.68 -4.83
C GLY A 9 22.79 -30.64 -5.16
N LEU A 10 23.17 -29.50 -5.75
CA LEU A 10 22.23 -28.48 -6.20
C LEU A 10 21.72 -28.84 -7.61
N PRO A 11 20.42 -28.69 -7.89
CA PRO A 11 19.90 -28.94 -9.23
C PRO A 11 20.53 -27.97 -10.24
N VAL A 12 21.02 -28.51 -11.35
CA VAL A 12 21.62 -27.74 -12.43
C VAL A 12 20.52 -26.97 -13.16
N PRO A 13 20.61 -25.62 -13.25
CA PRO A 13 19.60 -24.85 -13.95
C PRO A 13 19.61 -25.14 -15.45
N GLU A 14 18.42 -25.13 -16.06
CA GLU A 14 18.27 -25.35 -17.50
C GLU A 14 19.11 -24.33 -18.29
N GLY A 15 20.05 -24.83 -19.11
CA GLY A 15 20.91 -23.99 -19.94
C GLY A 15 22.26 -23.61 -19.32
N ARG A 16 22.67 -24.23 -18.20
CA ARG A 16 24.06 -24.16 -17.72
C ARG A 16 25.02 -24.61 -18.84
N GLY A 17 26.03 -23.80 -19.14
CA GLY A 17 27.03 -24.08 -20.19
C GLY A 17 26.61 -23.69 -21.62
N LYS A 18 25.39 -23.18 -21.83
CA LYS A 18 25.00 -22.60 -23.13
C LYS A 18 25.66 -21.22 -23.32
N ARG A 19 25.85 -20.81 -24.59
CA ARG A 19 26.52 -19.56 -24.95
C ARG A 19 25.74 -18.35 -24.39
N GLY A 20 26.42 -17.45 -23.67
CA GLY A 20 25.85 -16.23 -23.10
C GLY A 20 25.63 -16.29 -21.57
N ARG A 21 25.32 -15.14 -20.95
CA ARG A 21 24.98 -15.08 -19.52
C ARG A 21 23.61 -15.75 -19.29
N PRO A 22 23.46 -16.63 -18.29
CA PRO A 22 22.16 -17.22 -17.96
C PRO A 22 21.08 -16.17 -17.74
N ALA A 23 19.88 -16.41 -18.27
CA ALA A 23 18.73 -15.55 -18.07
C ALA A 23 18.24 -15.61 -16.61
N HIS A 24 17.61 -14.53 -16.14
CA HIS A 24 16.99 -14.49 -14.82
C HIS A 24 15.83 -15.49 -14.72
N LEU A 25 15.86 -16.35 -13.71
CA LEU A 25 14.82 -17.35 -13.47
C LEU A 25 13.77 -16.83 -12.48
N VAL A 26 12.50 -16.94 -12.87
CA VAL A 26 11.36 -16.57 -12.03
C VAL A 26 11.02 -17.72 -11.07
N THR A 27 11.61 -17.70 -9.88
CA THR A 27 11.31 -18.66 -8.82
C THR A 27 10.13 -18.21 -7.96
N LYS A 28 9.48 -19.16 -7.27
CA LYS A 28 8.39 -18.87 -6.32
C LYS A 28 8.84 -17.95 -5.18
N GLU A 29 10.07 -18.12 -4.72
CA GLU A 29 10.70 -17.27 -3.70
C GLU A 29 10.85 -15.83 -4.20
N ASN A 30 11.36 -15.65 -5.42
CA ASN A 30 11.51 -14.32 -6.01
C ASN A 30 10.15 -13.66 -6.24
N ILE A 31 9.13 -14.41 -6.67
CA ILE A 31 7.75 -13.90 -6.79
C ILE A 31 7.24 -13.41 -5.43
N SER A 32 7.42 -14.21 -4.38
CA SER A 32 6.98 -13.86 -3.02
C SER A 32 7.70 -12.62 -2.50
N LYS A 33 9.01 -12.51 -2.74
CA LYS A 33 9.83 -11.35 -2.41
C LYS A 33 9.35 -10.08 -3.13
N VAL A 34 9.10 -10.16 -4.44
CA VAL A 34 8.56 -9.05 -5.24
C VAL A 34 7.19 -8.61 -4.71
N ASN A 35 6.28 -9.55 -4.44
CA ASN A 35 4.96 -9.22 -3.90
C ASN A 35 5.03 -8.52 -2.55
N MET A 36 5.94 -8.94 -1.67
CA MET A 36 6.16 -8.26 -0.39
C MET A 36 6.70 -6.84 -0.58
N LEU A 37 7.70 -6.66 -1.46
CA LEU A 37 8.24 -5.33 -1.72
C LEU A 37 7.20 -4.39 -2.36
N LEU A 38 6.32 -4.93 -3.21
CA LEU A 38 5.18 -4.19 -3.76
C LEU A 38 4.16 -3.82 -2.67
N ALA A 39 3.87 -4.71 -1.73
CA ALA A 39 3.00 -4.43 -0.59
C ALA A 39 3.51 -3.28 0.30
N PHE A 40 4.83 -3.16 0.44
CA PHE A 40 5.49 -2.03 1.10
C PHE A 40 5.63 -0.77 0.24
N GLY A 41 5.15 -0.79 -1.01
CA GLY A 41 5.16 0.38 -1.89
C GLY A 41 6.53 0.72 -2.49
N ARG A 42 7.49 -0.20 -2.54
CA ARG A 42 8.85 0.03 -3.06
C ARG A 42 8.88 0.29 -4.57
N THR A 43 9.75 1.17 -5.05
CA THR A 43 9.86 1.49 -6.48
C THR A 43 10.39 0.30 -7.27
N ASN A 44 10.19 0.31 -8.60
CA ASN A 44 10.67 -0.78 -9.45
C ASN A 44 12.21 -0.89 -9.42
N GLU A 45 12.90 0.25 -9.30
CA GLU A 45 14.35 0.32 -9.17
C GLU A 45 14.82 -0.33 -7.86
N GLU A 46 14.19 0.00 -6.73
CA GLU A 46 14.48 -0.62 -5.43
C GLU A 46 14.24 -2.14 -5.45
N ILE A 47 13.16 -2.58 -6.10
CA ILE A 47 12.83 -4.01 -6.23
C ILE A 47 13.86 -4.72 -7.09
N ALA A 48 14.28 -4.11 -8.20
CA ALA A 48 15.30 -4.67 -9.08
C ALA A 48 16.65 -4.79 -8.35
N LEU A 49 17.03 -3.76 -7.59
CA LEU A 49 18.23 -3.76 -6.75
C LEU A 49 18.18 -4.87 -5.69
N ALA A 50 17.04 -5.06 -5.02
CA ALA A 50 16.86 -6.11 -4.02
C ALA A 50 16.95 -7.54 -4.59
N LEU A 51 16.75 -7.70 -5.90
CA LEU A 51 16.91 -8.97 -6.63
C LEU A 51 18.26 -9.09 -7.33
N GLY A 52 19.08 -8.03 -7.36
CA GLY A 52 20.33 -8.00 -8.10
C GLY A 52 20.16 -8.04 -9.62
N ILE A 53 19.03 -7.55 -10.15
CA ILE A 53 18.73 -7.50 -11.58
C ILE A 53 18.57 -6.06 -12.06
N SER A 54 18.59 -5.87 -13.39
CA SER A 54 18.25 -4.57 -13.98
C SER A 54 16.74 -4.35 -14.00
N GLU A 55 16.32 -3.09 -13.98
CA GLU A 55 14.91 -2.72 -14.02
C GLU A 55 14.16 -3.22 -15.29
N PRO A 56 14.76 -3.23 -16.50
CA PRO A 56 14.15 -3.86 -17.67
C PRO A 56 13.92 -5.38 -17.49
N THR A 57 14.84 -6.07 -16.83
CA THR A 57 14.69 -7.51 -16.52
C THR A 57 13.56 -7.74 -15.52
N LEU A 58 13.38 -6.84 -14.54
CA LEU A 58 12.23 -6.89 -13.63
C LEU A 58 10.91 -6.74 -14.40
N ARG A 59 10.79 -5.69 -15.22
CA ARG A 59 9.58 -5.43 -16.03
C ARG A 59 9.24 -6.61 -16.94
N LYS A 60 10.23 -7.18 -17.63
CA LYS A 60 10.04 -8.31 -18.54
C LYS A 60 9.46 -9.53 -17.83
N ASN A 61 10.00 -9.88 -16.67
CA ASN A 61 9.67 -11.15 -15.99
C ASN A 61 8.49 -11.05 -15.01
N TYR A 62 8.28 -9.87 -14.41
CA TYR A 62 7.32 -9.66 -13.33
C TYR A 62 6.19 -8.70 -13.67
N PHE A 63 5.97 -8.40 -14.95
CA PHE A 63 4.91 -7.48 -15.43
C PHE A 63 3.54 -7.75 -14.78
N HIS A 64 3.17 -9.03 -14.65
CA HIS A 64 1.89 -9.48 -14.07
C HIS A 64 1.76 -9.18 -12.57
N LEU A 65 2.87 -9.07 -11.82
CA LEU A 65 2.86 -8.65 -10.42
C LEU A 65 2.82 -7.13 -10.32
N LEU A 66 3.60 -6.44 -11.16
CA LEU A 66 3.68 -4.98 -11.16
C LEU A 66 2.33 -4.31 -11.45
N SER A 67 1.50 -4.90 -12.30
CA SER A 67 0.14 -4.41 -12.58
C SER A 67 -0.82 -4.52 -11.39
N ARG A 68 -0.54 -5.39 -10.42
CA ARG A 68 -1.40 -5.67 -9.25
C ARG A 68 -0.95 -4.94 -7.99
N ARG A 69 -0.19 -3.86 -8.14
CA ARG A 69 0.43 -3.12 -7.03
C ARG A 69 -0.57 -2.67 -5.95
N LEU A 70 -1.78 -2.24 -6.34
CA LEU A 70 -2.84 -1.87 -5.40
C LEU A 70 -3.33 -3.06 -4.55
N GLY A 71 -3.41 -4.25 -5.14
CA GLY A 71 -3.84 -5.47 -4.46
C GLY A 71 -2.73 -6.15 -3.66
N ALA A 72 -1.46 -5.87 -3.95
CA ALA A 72 -0.32 -6.51 -3.30
C ALA A 72 -0.32 -6.30 -1.77
N ARG A 73 -0.71 -5.10 -1.31
CA ARG A 73 -0.83 -4.80 0.12
C ARG A 73 -1.89 -5.66 0.81
N LEU A 74 -3.08 -5.77 0.20
CA LEU A 74 -4.17 -6.60 0.72
C LEU A 74 -3.78 -8.08 0.75
N GLN A 75 -3.08 -8.55 -0.27
CA GLN A 75 -2.59 -9.94 -0.32
C GLN A 75 -1.57 -10.23 0.78
N ALA A 76 -0.62 -9.31 1.02
CA ALA A 76 0.36 -9.45 2.08
C ALA A 76 -0.29 -9.44 3.48
N GLU A 77 -1.27 -8.55 3.68
CA GLU A 77 -2.05 -8.50 4.91
C GLU A 77 -2.87 -9.77 5.13
N ALA A 78 -3.56 -10.27 4.09
CA ALA A 78 -4.29 -11.52 4.15
C ALA A 78 -3.39 -12.72 4.46
N TRP A 79 -2.20 -12.79 3.85
CA TRP A 79 -1.21 -13.83 4.15
C TRP A 79 -0.74 -13.78 5.60
N LEU A 80 -0.42 -12.59 6.12
CA LEU A 80 -0.02 -12.39 7.51
C LEU A 80 -1.15 -12.78 8.48
N LEU A 81 -2.38 -12.37 8.18
CA LEU A 81 -3.56 -12.72 8.99
C LEU A 81 -3.80 -14.23 8.98
N GLY A 82 -3.65 -14.91 7.84
CA GLY A 82 -3.75 -16.36 7.76
C GLY A 82 -2.72 -17.07 8.64
N LYS A 83 -1.47 -16.58 8.66
CA LYS A 83 -0.43 -17.10 9.56
C LYS A 83 -0.75 -16.86 11.04
N LEU A 84 -1.24 -15.67 11.37
CA LEU A 84 -1.69 -15.36 12.73
C LEU A 84 -2.87 -16.25 13.15
N ALA A 85 -3.82 -16.53 12.26
CA ALA A 85 -4.95 -17.42 12.54
C ALA A 85 -4.48 -18.84 12.85
N SER A 86 -3.52 -19.38 12.08
CA SER A 86 -2.94 -20.70 12.37
C SER A 86 -2.25 -20.75 13.76
N GLU A 87 -1.58 -19.68 14.16
CA GLU A 87 -0.96 -19.58 15.50
C GLU A 87 -2.02 -19.45 16.62
N VAL A 88 -3.14 -18.78 16.34
CA VAL A 88 -4.29 -18.72 17.25
C VAL A 88 -4.90 -20.11 17.44
N ASP A 89 -5.08 -20.87 16.36
CA ASP A 89 -5.56 -22.26 16.42
C ASP A 89 -4.62 -23.16 17.22
N ALA A 90 -3.30 -22.89 17.17
CA ALA A 90 -2.28 -23.57 17.97
C ALA A 90 -2.27 -23.14 19.46
N GLY A 91 -3.13 -22.19 19.87
CA GLY A 91 -3.25 -21.73 21.25
C GLY A 91 -2.23 -20.65 21.64
N ASN A 92 -1.58 -20.00 20.68
CA ASN A 92 -0.61 -18.94 20.97
C ASN A 92 -1.31 -17.66 21.45
N VAL A 93 -1.23 -17.40 22.76
CA VAL A 93 -1.86 -16.23 23.41
C VAL A 93 -1.35 -14.90 22.84
N ALA A 94 -0.08 -14.83 22.40
CA ALA A 94 0.46 -13.62 21.79
C ALA A 94 -0.22 -13.33 20.43
N ALA A 95 -0.46 -14.36 19.63
CA ALA A 95 -1.17 -14.24 18.36
C ALA A 95 -2.64 -13.80 18.59
N MET A 96 -3.31 -14.36 19.59
CA MET A 96 -4.69 -13.96 19.96
C MET A 96 -4.78 -12.46 20.31
N LYS A 97 -3.83 -11.97 21.12
CA LYS A 97 -3.75 -10.54 21.48
C LYS A 97 -3.48 -9.66 20.26
N GLU A 98 -2.60 -10.10 19.36
CA GLU A 98 -2.26 -9.37 18.13
C GLU A 98 -3.42 -9.30 17.13
N VAL A 99 -4.26 -10.35 17.04
CA VAL A 99 -5.49 -10.34 16.24
C VAL A 99 -6.52 -9.40 16.87
N GLY A 100 -6.75 -9.50 18.19
CA GLY A 100 -7.65 -8.61 18.92
C GLY A 100 -7.29 -7.13 18.74
N ARG A 101 -6.01 -6.78 18.89
CA ARG A 101 -5.52 -5.41 18.67
C ARG A 101 -5.78 -4.90 17.24
N ARG A 102 -5.68 -5.78 16.23
CA ARG A 102 -5.96 -5.40 14.83
C ARG A 102 -7.44 -5.14 14.60
N LEU A 103 -8.31 -5.96 15.18
CA LEU A 103 -9.77 -5.76 15.15
C LEU A 103 -10.14 -4.44 15.83
N GLU A 104 -9.64 -4.17 17.04
CA GLU A 104 -9.89 -2.91 17.74
C GLU A 104 -9.46 -1.69 16.92
N LYS A 105 -8.28 -1.74 16.28
CA LYS A 105 -7.80 -0.67 15.39
C LYS A 105 -8.70 -0.49 14.16
N HIS A 106 -9.21 -1.58 13.61
CA HIS A 106 -10.14 -1.54 12.49
C HIS A 106 -11.47 -0.90 12.90
N ASP A 107 -12.01 -1.29 14.05
CA ASP A 107 -13.27 -0.75 14.58
C ASP A 107 -13.13 0.74 14.93
N LEU A 108 -11.99 1.15 15.51
CA LEU A 108 -11.68 2.56 15.74
C LEU A 108 -11.57 3.35 14.43
N ALA A 109 -10.94 2.79 13.39
CA ALA A 109 -10.87 3.45 12.09
C ALA A 109 -12.24 3.58 11.42
N ALA A 110 -13.12 2.58 11.60
CA ALA A 110 -14.49 2.60 11.12
C ALA A 110 -15.39 3.57 11.91
N SER A 111 -15.11 3.79 13.19
CA SER A 111 -15.90 4.67 14.06
C SER A 111 -15.65 6.17 13.84
N HIS A 112 -14.58 6.55 13.12
CA HIS A 112 -14.34 7.95 12.78
C HIS A 112 -15.23 8.35 11.59
N PRO A 113 -16.28 9.17 11.78
CA PRO A 113 -17.10 9.62 10.67
C PRO A 113 -16.20 10.39 9.69
N ARG A 114 -16.17 9.95 8.43
CA ARG A 114 -15.49 10.68 7.37
C ARG A 114 -16.20 12.03 7.26
N ALA A 115 -15.52 13.11 7.67
CA ALA A 115 -16.09 14.45 7.60
C ALA A 115 -16.68 14.67 6.20
N PRO A 116 -17.93 15.15 6.10
CA PRO A 116 -18.57 15.35 4.81
C PRO A 116 -17.66 16.24 3.97
N LYS A 117 -17.31 15.75 2.78
CA LYS A 117 -16.44 16.49 1.87
C LYS A 117 -17.17 17.79 1.55
N ALA A 118 -16.65 18.91 2.02
CA ALA A 118 -17.23 20.22 1.75
C ALA A 118 -17.49 20.34 0.25
N GLU A 119 -18.71 20.71 -0.11
CA GLU A 119 -19.09 20.91 -1.51
C GLU A 119 -18.10 21.90 -2.13
N LYS A 120 -17.53 21.53 -3.26
CA LYS A 120 -16.61 22.40 -4.01
C LYS A 120 -17.45 23.48 -4.70
N LEU A 121 -17.89 24.49 -3.95
CA LEU A 121 -18.54 25.68 -4.48
C LEU A 121 -17.62 26.34 -5.52
N GLY A 122 -18.19 26.84 -6.60
CA GLY A 122 -17.41 27.59 -7.59
C GLY A 122 -16.78 28.82 -6.95
N LYS A 123 -15.62 29.28 -7.44
CA LYS A 123 -14.92 30.47 -6.90
C LYS A 123 -15.85 31.69 -6.70
N LYS A 124 -16.89 31.83 -7.54
CA LYS A 124 -17.89 32.89 -7.47
C LYS A 124 -18.90 32.69 -6.33
N GLU A 125 -19.38 31.46 -6.14
CA GLU A 125 -20.34 31.13 -5.08
C GLU A 125 -19.65 31.15 -3.71
N GLN A 126 -18.39 30.72 -3.65
CA GLN A 126 -17.58 30.80 -2.46
C GLN A 126 -17.32 32.27 -2.06
N ALA A 127 -16.98 33.14 -3.01
CA ALA A 127 -16.82 34.57 -2.74
C ALA A 127 -18.12 35.24 -2.24
N LEU A 128 -19.28 34.85 -2.75
CA LEU A 128 -20.58 35.33 -2.23
C LEU A 128 -20.83 34.82 -0.82
N ARG A 129 -20.55 33.54 -0.56
CA ARG A 129 -20.74 32.94 0.77
C ARG A 129 -19.81 33.58 1.81
N ASP A 130 -18.54 33.78 1.46
CA ASP A 130 -17.54 34.45 2.30
C ASP A 130 -17.92 35.92 2.56
N ALA A 131 -18.55 36.60 1.60
CA ALA A 131 -19.09 37.95 1.81
C ALA A 131 -20.28 37.98 2.79
N HIS A 132 -21.07 36.91 2.84
CA HIS A 132 -22.19 36.78 3.78
C HIS A 132 -21.75 36.32 5.18
N THR A 133 -20.59 35.66 5.32
CA THR A 133 -20.01 35.27 6.60
C THR A 133 -18.73 36.06 6.92
N PRO A 134 -18.84 37.26 7.49
CA PRO A 134 -17.68 38.08 7.82
C PRO A 134 -16.86 37.49 8.97
N ASP A 135 -15.54 37.61 8.87
CA ASP A 135 -14.58 37.17 9.89
C ASP A 135 -14.50 38.16 11.06
N ALA A 136 -14.98 37.73 12.25
CA ALA A 136 -15.07 38.57 13.44
C ALA A 136 -13.72 38.85 14.14
N ASP A 137 -12.62 38.23 13.69
CA ASP A 137 -11.30 38.47 14.29
C ASP A 137 -10.69 39.79 13.79
N THR A 138 -11.07 40.23 12.59
CA THR A 138 -10.60 41.50 12.01
C THR A 138 -11.47 42.70 12.42
N PRO A 139 -10.88 43.90 12.61
CA PRO A 139 -11.65 45.11 12.90
C PRO A 139 -12.72 45.42 11.85
N LEU A 140 -12.42 45.18 10.57
CA LEU A 140 -13.35 45.37 9.46
C LEU A 140 -14.50 44.35 9.52
N GLY A 141 -14.22 43.07 9.75
CA GLY A 141 -15.26 42.05 9.81
C GLY A 141 -16.18 42.19 11.03
N ARG A 142 -15.68 42.68 12.19
CA ARG A 142 -16.55 43.08 13.32
C ARG A 142 -17.54 44.18 12.95
N LEU A 143 -17.11 45.15 12.14
CA LEU A 143 -17.99 46.22 11.67
C LEU A 143 -19.03 45.69 10.66
N MET A 144 -18.63 44.79 9.77
CA MET A 144 -19.55 44.15 8.82
C MET A 144 -20.59 43.28 9.54
N ALA A 145 -20.19 42.51 10.54
CA ALA A 145 -21.11 41.73 11.38
C ALA A 145 -22.11 42.62 12.13
N ARG A 146 -21.64 43.75 12.70
CA ARG A 146 -22.50 44.72 13.38
C ARG A 146 -23.51 45.37 12.43
N ARG A 147 -23.11 45.67 11.19
CA ARG A 147 -24.00 46.23 10.16
C ARG A 147 -25.06 45.24 9.70
N GLN A 148 -24.70 43.96 9.55
CA GLN A 148 -25.65 42.91 9.21
C GLN A 148 -26.66 42.66 10.35
N GLY A 149 -26.21 42.76 11.62
CA GLY A 149 -27.06 42.59 12.80
C GLY A 149 -28.04 43.74 13.09
N SER A 150 -27.85 44.94 12.51
CA SER A 150 -28.77 46.08 12.71
C SER A 150 -29.85 46.21 11.64
N ILE A 151 -29.92 45.27 10.70
CA ILE A 151 -30.88 45.26 9.58
C ILE A 151 -32.05 44.29 9.85
N ASN A 152 -32.03 43.58 10.99
CA ASN A 152 -33.18 42.85 11.54
C ASN A 152 -33.79 43.65 12.69
#